data_AF-A0A222E8R6-F1
#
_entry.id   AF-A0A222E8R6-F1
#
_cell.length_a   1.000
_cell.length_b   1.000
_cell.length_c   1.000
_cell.angle_alpha   90.00
_cell.angle_beta   90.00
_cell.angle_gamma   90.00
#
_symmetry.space_group_name_H-M   'P 1'
#
loop_
_entity.id
_entity.type
_entity.pdbx_description
1 polymer ?
#
loop_
_entity_poly.entity_id
_entity_poly.type
_entity_poly.pdbx_seq_one_letter_code
_entity_poly.pdbx_strand_id
1 'polypeptide(L)' 'MAYFDNSFASSSATLRQRMARLFETPFDRRYRQRTAQVEALRAMSDTDLATRGVAREDILFHVFTSKL' A
#
# COMPACT_ATOMS: atom_id res chain seq x y z
N MET A 1 -23.57 -6.19 -45.37
CA MET A 1 -23.44 -6.69 -43.98
C MET A 1 -22.02 -6.42 -43.52
N ALA A 2 -21.81 -5.53 -42.56
CA ALA A 2 -20.49 -5.28 -41.99
C ALA A 2 -20.21 -6.33 -40.91
N TYR A 3 -19.12 -7.09 -41.08
CA TYR A 3 -18.68 -8.11 -40.12
C TYR A 3 -17.93 -7.40 -38.99
N PHE A 4 -18.55 -7.23 -37.82
CA PHE A 4 -17.89 -6.69 -36.64
C PHE A 4 -17.14 -7.83 -35.92
N ASP A 5 -15.81 -7.75 -35.93
CA ASP A 5 -14.93 -8.68 -35.23
C ASP A 5 -14.91 -8.37 -33.72
N ASN A 6 -15.55 -9.25 -32.93
CA ASN A 6 -15.67 -9.15 -31.47
C ASN A 6 -14.38 -9.53 -30.72
N SER A 7 -13.30 -9.93 -31.40
CA SER A 7 -12.05 -10.35 -30.74
C SER A 7 -11.34 -9.22 -29.97
N PHE A 8 -11.56 -7.96 -30.34
CA PHE A 8 -10.94 -6.80 -29.68
C PHE A 8 -11.53 -6.47 -28.30
N ALA A 9 -12.80 -6.83 -28.04
CA ALA A 9 -13.46 -6.50 -26.78
C ALA A 9 -12.87 -7.29 -25.59
N SER A 10 -12.40 -8.53 -25.81
CA SER A 10 -11.90 -9.39 -24.73
C SER A 10 -10.45 -9.11 -24.32
N SER A 11 -9.60 -8.65 -25.23
CA SER A 11 -8.17 -8.40 -24.94
C SER A 11 -7.91 -7.08 -24.22
N SER A 12 -8.80 -6.08 -24.38
CA SER A 12 -8.64 -4.77 -23.74
C SER A 12 -8.93 -4.79 -22.23
N ALA A 13 -9.84 -5.65 -21.77
CA ALA A 13 -10.18 -5.78 -20.36
C ALA A 13 -9.00 -6.28 -19.51
N THR A 14 -8.30 -7.33 -19.97
CA THR A 14 -7.14 -7.91 -19.29
C THR A 14 -5.91 -7.00 -19.33
N LEU A 15 -5.73 -6.23 -20.42
CA LEU A 15 -4.62 -5.28 -20.54
C LEU A 15 -4.80 -4.07 -19.62
N ARG A 16 -6.03 -3.53 -19.51
CA ARG A 16 -6.35 -2.43 -18.59
C ARG A 16 -6.23 -2.85 -17.13
N GLN A 17 -6.60 -4.08 -16.80
CA GLN A 17 -6.49 -4.64 -15.45
C GLN A 17 -5.03 -4.96 -15.06
N ARG A 18 -4.20 -5.39 -16.02
CA ARG A 18 -2.74 -5.50 -15.85
C ARG A 18 -2.07 -4.14 -15.71
N MET A 19 -2.49 -3.15 -16.49
CA MET A 19 -1.99 -1.78 -16.38
C MET A 19 -2.38 -1.15 -15.05
N ALA A 20 -3.61 -1.35 -14.56
CA ALA A 20 -4.01 -0.89 -13.21
C ALA A 20 -3.11 -1.48 -12.10
N ARG A 21 -2.63 -2.72 -12.24
CA ARG A 21 -1.65 -3.31 -11.31
C ARG A 21 -0.23 -2.75 -11.46
N LEU A 22 0.13 -2.27 -12.65
CA LEU A 22 1.41 -1.60 -12.92
C LEU A 22 1.39 -0.12 -12.51
N PHE A 23 0.21 0.51 -12.51
CA PHE A 23 -0.03 1.86 -11.99
C PHE A 23 -0.33 1.90 -10.49
N GLU A 24 -0.42 0.75 -9.80
CA GLU A 24 -0.22 0.70 -8.36
C GLU A 24 1.22 1.15 -8.12
N THR A 25 1.36 2.42 -7.73
CA THR A 25 2.68 3.02 -7.71
C THR A 25 3.52 2.29 -6.66
N PRO A 26 4.84 2.15 -6.86
CA PRO A 26 5.72 1.66 -5.80
C PRO A 26 5.58 2.51 -4.52
N PHE A 27 5.10 3.76 -4.66
CA PHE A 27 4.72 4.64 -3.57
C PHE A 27 3.51 4.12 -2.79
N ASP A 28 2.42 3.72 -3.46
CA ASP A 28 1.23 3.16 -2.80
C ASP A 28 1.57 1.91 -1.99
N ARG A 29 2.43 1.05 -2.53
CA ARG A 29 2.91 -0.15 -1.81
C ARG A 29 3.69 0.23 -0.55
N ARG A 30 4.60 1.20 -0.66
CA ARG A 30 5.36 1.71 0.50
C ARG A 30 4.44 2.37 1.52
N TYR A 31 3.48 3.15 1.06
CA TYR A 31 2.50 3.82 1.90
C TYR A 31 1.67 2.80 2.69
N ARG A 32 1.10 1.78 2.02
CA ARG A 32 0.37 0.69 2.69
C ARG A 32 1.24 -0.05 3.71
N GLN A 33 2.51 -0.30 3.40
CA GLN A 33 3.44 -0.91 4.35
C GLN A 33 3.67 -0.04 5.58
N ARG A 34 3.80 1.29 5.42
CA ARG A 34 3.93 2.23 6.55
C ARG A 34 2.67 2.28 7.38
N THR A 35 1.49 2.34 6.75
CA THR A 35 0.21 2.34 7.46
C THR A 35 0.03 1.06 8.29
N ALA A 36 0.36 -0.10 7.72
CA ALA A 36 0.34 -1.36 8.47
C ALA A 36 1.31 -1.38 9.66
N GLN A 37 2.50 -0.76 9.53
CA GLN A 37 3.43 -0.60 10.65
C GLN A 37 2.88 0.31 11.75
N VAL A 38 2.24 1.43 11.39
CA VAL A 38 1.58 2.32 12.35
C VAL A 38 0.47 1.58 13.10
N GLU A 39 -0.37 0.83 12.38
CA GLU A 39 -1.44 0.04 13.00
C GLU A 39 -0.89 -1.03 13.94
N ALA A 40 0.16 -1.74 13.54
CA ALA A 40 0.82 -2.73 14.41
C ALA A 40 1.38 -2.08 15.70
N LEU A 41 1.98 -0.90 15.60
CA LEU A 41 2.45 -0.15 16.77
C LEU A 41 1.28 0.34 17.64
N ARG A 42 0.19 0.80 17.02
CA ARG A 42 -1.00 1.24 17.76
C ARG A 42 -1.73 0.08 18.45
N ALA A 43 -1.66 -1.12 17.91
CA ALA A 43 -2.22 -2.32 18.53
C ALA A 43 -1.41 -2.79 19.76
N MET A 44 -0.15 -2.36 19.91
CA MET A 44 0.67 -2.70 21.08
C MET A 44 0.28 -1.88 22.32
N SER A 45 0.57 -2.45 23.49
CA SER A 45 0.41 -1.77 24.77
C SER A 45 1.45 -0.65 24.93
N ASP A 46 1.18 0.33 25.79
CA ASP A 46 2.14 1.41 26.07
C ASP A 46 3.44 0.87 26.66
N THR A 47 3.38 -0.22 27.42
CA THR A 47 4.56 -0.88 28.01
C THR A 47 5.45 -1.51 26.93
N ASP A 48 4.84 -2.16 25.93
CA ASP A 48 5.57 -2.74 24.80
C ASP A 48 6.17 -1.67 23.90
N LEU A 49 5.47 -0.54 23.72
CA LEU A 49 5.97 0.63 23.01
C LEU A 49 7.17 1.26 23.74
N ALA A 50 7.07 1.44 25.05
CA ALA A 50 8.15 1.97 25.89
C ALA A 50 9.40 1.07 25.85
N THR A 51 9.22 -0.26 25.81
CA THR A 51 10.33 -1.22 25.67
C THR A 51 11.08 -1.03 24.35
N ARG A 52 10.39 -0.56 23.30
CA ARG A 52 10.99 -0.22 22.00
C ARG A 52 11.51 1.21 21.94
N GLY A 53 11.40 1.99 23.02
CA GLY A 53 11.77 3.40 23.07
C GLY A 53 10.86 4.30 22.24
N VAL A 54 9.61 3.90 22.01
CA VAL A 54 8.63 4.66 21.22
C VAL A 54 7.50 5.09 22.14
N ALA A 55 7.21 6.40 22.20
CA ALA A 55 6.01 6.91 22.84
C ALA A 55 4.79 6.78 21.90
N ARG A 56 3.57 6.75 22.45
CA ARG A 56 2.33 6.58 21.67
C ARG A 56 2.15 7.72 20.65
N GLU A 57 2.47 8.93 21.06
CA GLU A 57 2.46 10.15 20.27
C GLU A 57 3.54 10.15 19.17
N ASP A 58 4.67 9.50 19.42
CA ASP A 58 5.83 9.48 18.52
C ASP A 58 5.76 8.37 17.46
N ILE A 59 4.77 7.49 17.51
CA ILE A 59 4.60 6.37 16.55
C ILE A 59 4.72 6.84 15.10
N LEU A 60 4.07 7.96 14.75
CA LEU A 60 4.11 8.49 13.38
C LEU A 60 5.52 8.96 13.03
N PHE A 61 6.14 9.75 13.91
CA PHE A 61 7.49 10.25 13.68
C PHE A 61 8.49 9.10 13.56
N HIS A 62 8.41 8.11 14.44
CA HIS A 62 9.23 6.91 14.38
C HIS A 62 9.08 6.18 13.03
N VAL A 63 7.84 5.86 12.61
CA VAL A 63 7.62 5.10 11.36
C VAL A 63 8.10 5.86 10.11
N PHE A 64 7.90 7.17 10.05
CA PHE A 64 8.26 7.96 8.87
C PHE A 64 9.73 8.44 8.88
N THR A 65 10.39 8.56 10.04
CA THR A 65 11.78 9.03 10.16
C THR A 65 12.81 7.89 10.19
N SER A 66 12.45 6.66 10.59
CA SER A 66 13.39 5.52 10.67
C SER A 66 13.93 5.00 9.31
N LYS A 67 13.79 5.74 8.21
CA LYS A 67 14.31 5.35 6.90
C LYS A 67 14.70 6.57 6.06
N LEU A 68 15.71 7.28 6.56
CA LEU A 68 16.64 8.08 5.77
C LEU A 68 17.95 7.30 5.66
#